data_AF-A0A2E2JJV7-F1
#
_entry.id   AF-A0A2E2JJV7-F1
#
_cell.length_a   1.000
_cell.length_b   1.000
_cell.length_c   1.000
_cell.angle_alpha   90.00
_cell.angle_beta   90.00
_cell.angle_gamma   90.00
#
_symmetry.space_group_name_H-M   'P 1'
#
loop_
_entity.id
_entity.type
_entity.pdbx_description
1 polymer ?
#
loop_
_entity_poly.entity_id
_entity_poly.type
_entity_poly.pdbx_seq_one_letter_code
_entity_poly.pdbx_strand_id
1 'polypeptide(L)'
;MNDVAIPAGQAPSSARTRKPVLRPFQAAIGLTLAGCVLAAWIAIHVGAVFFLDVGWRTLPVVPVLIAVQCWLTVGLFIVAHDAMHGSLAPGWPRLNAGIGAFILTIYAGFAWRRVRGAHMAHHDAPGTADDPDFFVDEPDRFWPWFRAFFLRYFGRRSILFVCTVVAVYILVLGAPVLNVVLFYGLPSLLSSLQLFYFGTFRPHRHEEDDFIDAHNARSNEFGYIASLLSCFHFGYHHEHHAEPWVPWWGLPSQWRQRQTS
;
A
#
# COMPACT_ATOMS: atom_id res chain seq x y z
N MET A 1 53.36 30.46 1.93
CA MET A 1 52.16 31.32 1.99
C MET A 1 51.39 31.13 0.71
N ASN A 2 50.31 30.36 0.77
CA ASN A 2 49.09 30.49 -0.04
C ASN A 2 48.19 29.30 0.35
N ASP A 3 47.54 29.44 1.51
CA ASP A 3 46.43 28.60 1.92
C ASP A 3 45.21 28.98 1.10
N VAL A 4 44.78 28.07 0.21
CA VAL A 4 43.49 28.18 -0.46
C VAL A 4 42.44 27.64 0.50
N ALA A 5 41.68 28.55 1.10
CA ALA A 5 40.54 28.21 1.95
C ALA A 5 39.44 27.54 1.11
N ILE A 6 39.15 26.28 1.43
CA ILE A 6 37.94 25.59 0.96
C ILE A 6 36.74 26.22 1.68
N PRO A 7 35.71 26.73 0.99
CA PRO A 7 34.54 27.27 1.66
C PRO A 7 33.83 26.14 2.40
N ALA A 8 33.59 26.34 3.69
CA ALA A 8 32.81 25.43 4.51
C ALA A 8 31.43 25.22 3.86
N GLY A 9 31.13 23.96 3.52
CA GLY A 9 29.83 23.56 3.02
C GLY A 9 28.74 24.02 3.98
N GLN A 10 27.70 24.64 3.43
CA GLN A 10 26.47 24.90 4.16
C GLN A 10 25.95 23.55 4.66
N ALA A 11 25.83 23.41 5.98
CA ALA A 11 25.16 22.27 6.59
C ALA A 11 23.76 22.14 5.98
N PRO A 12 23.29 20.93 5.66
CA PRO A 12 21.93 20.73 5.17
C PRO A 12 20.96 21.35 6.17
N SER A 13 20.11 22.23 5.66
CA SER A 13 19.00 22.85 6.39
C SER A 13 18.27 21.77 7.18
N SER A 14 18.35 21.84 8.52
CA SER A 14 17.64 20.94 9.40
C SER A 14 16.16 20.94 8.99
N ALA A 15 15.68 19.82 8.43
CA ALA A 15 14.30 19.67 8.03
C ALA A 15 13.42 19.95 9.26
N ARG A 16 12.83 21.15 9.31
CA ARG A 16 11.84 21.49 10.32
C ARG A 16 10.73 20.45 10.19
N THR A 17 10.57 19.59 11.19
CA THR A 17 9.45 18.65 11.27
C THR A 17 8.16 19.47 11.18
N ARG A 18 7.51 19.45 10.01
CA ARG A 18 6.26 20.16 9.78
C ARG A 18 5.23 19.57 10.72
N LYS A 19 4.52 20.43 11.46
CA LYS A 19 3.41 19.97 12.30
C LYS A 19 2.31 19.39 11.41
N PRO A 20 1.72 18.25 11.78
CA PRO A 20 0.59 17.69 11.03
C PRO A 20 -0.56 18.68 10.91
N VAL A 21 -1.02 18.90 9.68
CA VAL A 21 -2.24 19.68 9.40
C VAL A 21 -3.34 18.70 9.05
N LEU A 22 -4.31 18.54 9.95
CA LEU A 22 -5.42 17.62 9.76
C LEU A 22 -6.46 18.20 8.81
N ARG A 23 -7.08 17.33 8.00
CA ARG A 23 -8.20 17.70 7.15
C ARG A 23 -9.51 17.73 7.96
N PRO A 24 -10.48 18.60 7.60
CA PRO A 24 -11.80 18.59 8.23
C PRO A 24 -12.43 17.20 8.16
N PHE A 25 -12.99 16.73 9.29
CA PHE A 25 -13.66 15.43 9.40
C PHE A 25 -12.82 14.22 8.96
N GLN A 26 -11.49 14.31 9.00
CA GLN A 26 -10.58 13.29 8.48
C GLN A 26 -10.89 11.88 9.02
N ALA A 27 -11.11 11.75 10.33
CA ALA A 27 -11.46 10.46 10.94
C ALA A 27 -12.80 9.92 10.43
N ALA A 28 -13.83 10.76 10.33
CA ALA A 28 -15.16 10.33 9.87
C ALA A 28 -15.12 9.88 8.41
N ILE A 29 -14.43 10.63 7.54
CA ILE A 29 -14.26 10.28 6.13
C ILE A 29 -13.44 8.99 6.00
N GLY A 30 -12.28 8.93 6.66
CA GLY A 30 -11.39 7.77 6.63
C GLY A 30 -12.08 6.48 7.10
N LEU A 31 -12.76 6.52 8.24
CA LEU A 31 -13.48 5.36 8.78
C LEU A 31 -14.67 4.95 7.91
N THR A 32 -15.38 5.92 7.31
CA THR A 32 -16.48 5.61 6.38
C THR A 32 -15.96 4.93 5.12
N LEU A 33 -14.91 5.47 4.50
CA LEU A 33 -14.30 4.88 3.31
C LEU A 33 -13.71 3.49 3.62
N ALA A 34 -13.05 3.33 4.77
CA ALA A 34 -12.57 2.03 5.24
C ALA A 34 -13.70 1.01 5.38
N GLY A 35 -14.82 1.41 5.98
CA GLY A 35 -16.02 0.59 6.09
C GLY A 35 -16.59 0.19 4.72
N CYS A 36 -16.67 1.14 3.79
CA CYS A 36 -17.13 0.88 2.41
C CYS A 36 -16.22 -0.10 1.67
N VAL A 37 -14.89 0.09 1.73
CA VAL A 37 -13.93 -0.82 1.10
C VAL A 37 -14.04 -2.22 1.68
N LEU A 38 -14.06 -2.35 3.02
CA LEU A 38 -14.17 -3.64 3.69
C LEU A 38 -15.50 -4.33 3.37
N ALA A 39 -16.63 -3.62 3.44
CA ALA A 39 -17.94 -4.19 3.16
C ALA A 39 -18.05 -4.65 1.69
N ALA A 40 -17.58 -3.83 0.74
CA ALA A 40 -17.56 -4.20 -0.68
C ALA A 40 -16.66 -5.41 -0.93
N TRP A 41 -15.48 -5.44 -0.31
CA TRP A 41 -14.55 -6.57 -0.41
C TRP A 41 -15.20 -7.85 0.13
N ILE A 42 -15.83 -7.81 1.30
CA ILE A 42 -16.51 -8.97 1.89
C ILE A 42 -17.66 -9.42 1.00
N ALA A 43 -18.48 -8.49 0.50
CA ALA A 43 -19.64 -8.82 -0.33
C ALA A 43 -19.23 -9.53 -1.62
N ILE A 44 -18.24 -9.00 -2.34
CA ILE A 44 -17.73 -9.60 -3.58
C ILE A 44 -17.00 -10.90 -3.28
N HIS A 45 -16.14 -10.93 -2.26
CA HIS A 45 -15.40 -12.13 -1.86
C HIS A 45 -16.36 -13.28 -1.53
N VAL A 46 -17.30 -13.06 -0.61
CA VAL A 46 -18.23 -14.09 -0.17
C VAL A 46 -19.18 -14.48 -1.30
N GLY A 47 -19.74 -13.49 -2.01
CA GLY A 47 -20.62 -13.72 -3.16
C GLY A 47 -19.96 -14.58 -4.25
N ALA A 48 -18.75 -14.21 -4.66
CA ALA A 48 -18.05 -14.89 -5.73
C ALA A 48 -17.44 -16.24 -5.31
N VAL A 49 -16.89 -16.34 -4.10
CA VAL A 49 -16.29 -17.59 -3.62
C VAL A 49 -17.35 -18.67 -3.40
N PHE A 50 -18.46 -18.34 -2.73
CA PHE A 50 -19.41 -19.35 -2.26
C PHE A 50 -20.69 -19.47 -3.09
N PHE A 51 -21.07 -18.45 -3.86
CA PHE A 51 -22.40 -18.40 -4.50
C PHE A 51 -22.37 -18.23 -6.02
N LEU A 52 -21.25 -17.83 -6.62
CA LEU A 52 -21.16 -17.70 -8.07
C LEU A 52 -20.89 -19.05 -8.73
N ASP A 53 -21.83 -19.51 -9.55
CA ASP A 53 -21.59 -20.65 -10.44
C ASP A 53 -20.81 -20.17 -11.68
N VAL A 54 -19.58 -20.67 -11.83
CA VAL A 54 -18.69 -20.30 -12.95
C VAL A 54 -19.02 -21.15 -14.16
N GLY A 55 -19.66 -20.53 -15.16
CA GLY A 55 -20.02 -21.16 -16.42
C GLY A 55 -20.17 -20.13 -17.54
N TRP A 56 -20.62 -20.55 -18.72
CA TRP A 56 -20.67 -19.69 -19.91
C TRP A 56 -21.47 -18.40 -19.73
N ARG A 57 -22.51 -18.42 -18.89
CA ARG A 57 -23.35 -17.25 -18.61
C ARG A 57 -22.66 -16.22 -17.71
N THR A 58 -21.80 -16.65 -16.80
CA THR A 58 -21.11 -15.79 -15.83
C THR A 58 -19.68 -15.46 -16.26
N LEU A 59 -19.12 -16.17 -17.24
CA LEU A 59 -17.76 -15.97 -17.72
C LEU A 59 -17.42 -14.51 -18.06
N PRO A 60 -18.32 -13.69 -18.66
CA PRO A 60 -18.01 -12.28 -18.93
C PRO A 60 -17.81 -11.43 -17.67
N VAL A 61 -18.45 -11.77 -16.54
CA VAL A 61 -18.35 -11.00 -15.28
C VAL A 61 -17.17 -11.45 -14.43
N VAL A 62 -16.67 -12.69 -14.61
CA VAL A 62 -15.51 -13.23 -13.89
C VAL A 62 -14.28 -12.30 -13.91
N PRO A 63 -13.77 -11.82 -15.07
CA PRO A 63 -12.60 -10.93 -15.08
C PRO A 63 -12.86 -9.59 -14.38
N VAL A 64 -14.10 -9.09 -14.43
CA VAL A 64 -14.49 -7.85 -13.74
C VAL A 64 -14.47 -8.07 -12.22
N LEU A 65 -15.02 -9.18 -11.72
CA LEU A 65 -14.96 -9.51 -10.29
C LEU A 65 -13.53 -9.70 -9.81
N ILE A 66 -12.66 -10.36 -10.60
CA ILE A 66 -11.24 -10.50 -10.28
C ILE A 66 -10.57 -9.13 -10.17
N ALA A 67 -10.79 -8.25 -11.15
CA ALA A 67 -10.20 -6.91 -11.17
C ALA A 67 -10.68 -6.05 -10.00
N VAL A 68 -11.99 -6.03 -9.73
CA VAL A 68 -12.58 -5.26 -8.62
C VAL A 68 -12.13 -5.84 -7.28
N GLN A 69 -12.09 -7.17 -7.12
CA GLN A 69 -11.61 -7.81 -5.91
C GLN A 69 -10.12 -7.53 -5.68
N CYS A 70 -9.32 -7.52 -6.74
CA CYS A 70 -7.91 -7.14 -6.68
C CYS A 70 -7.76 -5.69 -6.19
N TRP A 71 -8.49 -4.77 -6.82
CA TRP A 71 -8.48 -3.35 -6.45
C TRP A 71 -8.97 -3.13 -5.01
N LEU A 72 -10.04 -3.78 -4.57
CA LEU A 72 -10.50 -3.70 -3.18
C LEU A 72 -9.50 -4.31 -2.19
N THR A 73 -8.75 -5.34 -2.60
CA THR A 73 -7.68 -5.93 -1.78
C THR A 73 -6.51 -4.95 -1.63
N VAL A 74 -6.15 -4.21 -2.69
CA VAL A 74 -5.24 -3.06 -2.59
C VAL A 74 -5.80 -2.03 -1.61
N GLY A 75 -7.09 -1.69 -1.73
CA GLY A 75 -7.78 -0.75 -0.85
C GLY A 75 -7.72 -1.14 0.63
N LEU A 76 -7.88 -2.42 0.96
CA LEU A 76 -7.69 -2.92 2.31
C LEU A 76 -6.29 -2.57 2.82
N PHE A 77 -5.25 -2.88 2.05
CA PHE A 77 -3.88 -2.55 2.46
C PHE A 77 -3.69 -1.04 2.65
N ILE A 78 -4.28 -0.21 1.80
CA ILE A 78 -4.23 1.25 1.92
C ILE A 78 -4.92 1.76 3.20
N VAL A 79 -6.03 1.14 3.63
CA VAL A 79 -6.64 1.45 4.93
C VAL A 79 -5.71 1.08 6.08
N ALA A 80 -5.05 -0.09 6.01
CA ALA A 80 -4.09 -0.50 7.02
C ALA A 80 -2.86 0.41 7.05
N HIS A 81 -2.40 0.86 5.89
CA HIS A 81 -1.32 1.83 5.72
C HIS A 81 -1.67 3.19 6.35
N ASP A 82 -2.84 3.76 6.06
CA ASP A 82 -3.29 5.01 6.70
C ASP A 82 -3.35 4.85 8.23
N ALA A 83 -3.73 3.66 8.70
CA ALA A 83 -3.70 3.34 10.12
C ALA A 83 -2.26 3.27 10.69
N MET A 84 -1.25 2.86 9.91
CA MET A 84 0.15 2.82 10.37
C MET A 84 0.67 4.22 10.70
N HIS A 85 0.27 5.21 9.89
CA HIS A 85 0.55 6.64 10.10
C HIS A 85 -0.39 7.32 11.08
N GLY A 86 -1.52 6.68 11.41
CA GLY A 86 -2.57 7.28 12.22
C GLY A 86 -3.45 8.30 11.47
N SER A 87 -3.31 8.40 10.15
CA SER A 87 -4.10 9.29 9.29
C SER A 87 -5.55 8.81 9.14
N LEU A 88 -5.82 7.52 9.32
CA LEU A 88 -7.17 6.94 9.26
C LEU A 88 -8.08 7.50 10.37
N ALA A 89 -7.61 7.57 11.61
CA ALA A 89 -8.32 8.16 12.74
C ALA A 89 -7.38 8.98 13.63
N PRO A 90 -7.07 10.25 13.26
CA PRO A 90 -6.10 11.08 13.97
C PRO A 90 -6.43 11.24 15.46
N GLY A 91 -5.41 11.13 16.31
CA GLY A 91 -5.56 11.19 17.77
C GLY A 91 -6.01 9.90 18.44
N TRP A 92 -6.42 8.87 17.69
CA TRP A 92 -6.93 7.60 18.24
C TRP A 92 -6.02 6.41 17.88
N PRO A 93 -4.78 6.33 18.41
CA PRO A 93 -3.77 5.36 17.98
C PRO A 93 -4.19 3.90 18.21
N ARG A 94 -4.97 3.63 19.26
CA ARG A 94 -5.49 2.27 19.54
C ARG A 94 -6.51 1.83 18.49
N LEU A 95 -7.36 2.74 18.02
CA LEU A 95 -8.33 2.43 16.97
C LEU A 95 -7.60 2.10 15.65
N ASN A 96 -6.64 2.95 15.27
CA ASN A 96 -5.79 2.70 14.09
C ASN A 96 -5.09 1.34 14.19
N ALA A 97 -4.42 1.06 15.32
CA ALA A 97 -3.74 -0.21 15.51
C ALA A 97 -4.70 -1.42 15.44
N GLY A 98 -5.90 -1.30 16.01
CA GLY A 98 -6.92 -2.35 15.96
C GLY A 98 -7.41 -2.62 14.54
N ILE A 99 -7.82 -1.57 13.81
CA ILE A 99 -8.30 -1.69 12.43
C ILE A 99 -7.20 -2.21 11.51
N GLY A 100 -6.01 -1.61 11.58
CA GLY A 100 -4.89 -2.02 10.75
C GLY A 100 -4.43 -3.45 11.03
N ALA A 101 -4.40 -3.88 12.30
CA ALA A 101 -4.09 -5.28 12.63
C ALA A 101 -5.14 -6.26 12.11
N PHE A 102 -6.43 -5.92 12.25
CA PHE A 102 -7.52 -6.73 11.70
C PHE A 102 -7.38 -6.87 10.18
N ILE A 103 -7.22 -5.75 9.48
CA ILE A 103 -7.10 -5.74 8.02
C ILE A 103 -5.88 -6.52 7.52
N LEU A 104 -4.71 -6.31 8.12
CA LEU A 104 -3.50 -7.06 7.75
C LEU A 104 -3.64 -8.57 8.02
N THR A 105 -4.38 -8.93 9.06
CA THR A 105 -4.67 -10.34 9.35
C THR A 105 -5.53 -10.95 8.26
N ILE A 106 -6.65 -10.31 7.87
CA ILE A 106 -7.50 -10.85 6.80
C ILE A 106 -6.83 -10.82 5.41
N TYR A 107 -5.91 -9.87 5.19
CA TYR A 107 -5.17 -9.74 3.93
C TYR A 107 -4.32 -10.98 3.64
N ALA A 108 -3.45 -11.37 4.58
CA ALA A 108 -2.57 -12.54 4.40
C ALA A 108 -1.98 -13.08 5.73
N GLY A 109 -2.68 -12.88 6.84
CA GLY A 109 -2.17 -13.23 8.18
C GLY A 109 -0.94 -12.41 8.58
N PHE A 110 -0.83 -11.18 8.08
CA PHE A 110 0.31 -10.32 8.34
C PHE A 110 0.29 -9.77 9.77
N ALA A 111 1.46 -9.77 10.41
CA ALA A 111 1.61 -9.28 11.76
C ALA A 111 1.78 -7.75 11.77
N TRP A 112 0.82 -7.04 12.38
CA TRP A 112 0.80 -5.57 12.50
C TRP A 112 2.16 -4.95 12.85
N ARG A 113 2.79 -5.41 13.94
CA ARG A 113 4.06 -4.83 14.41
C ARG A 113 5.19 -4.96 13.39
N ARG A 114 5.21 -6.07 12.63
CA ARG A 114 6.23 -6.33 11.61
C ARG A 114 6.04 -5.39 10.41
N VAL A 115 4.83 -5.37 9.83
CA VAL A 115 4.55 -4.57 8.65
C VAL A 115 4.66 -3.08 8.96
N ARG A 116 4.06 -2.62 10.07
CA ARG A 116 4.18 -1.21 10.49
C ARG A 116 5.63 -0.83 10.76
N GLY A 117 6.40 -1.67 11.46
CA GLY A 117 7.80 -1.37 11.76
C GLY A 117 8.65 -1.23 10.50
N ALA A 118 8.45 -2.13 9.54
CA ALA A 118 9.14 -2.05 8.25
C ALA A 118 8.71 -0.81 7.46
N HIS A 119 7.40 -0.51 7.44
CA HIS A 119 6.88 0.69 6.77
C HIS A 119 7.42 1.99 7.39
N MET A 120 7.58 2.08 8.71
CA MET A 120 8.21 3.25 9.34
C MET A 120 9.70 3.34 8.98
N ALA A 121 10.43 2.22 8.99
CA ALA A 121 11.85 2.21 8.58
C ALA A 121 12.05 2.65 7.13
N HIS A 122 11.11 2.29 6.25
CA HIS A 122 11.06 2.79 4.88
C HIS A 122 10.93 4.33 4.82
N HIS A 123 10.10 4.94 5.67
CA HIS A 123 10.01 6.40 5.76
C HIS A 123 11.21 7.07 6.43
N ASP A 124 11.87 6.38 7.36
CA ASP A 124 13.01 6.93 8.10
C ASP A 124 14.27 7.01 7.23
N ALA A 125 14.45 6.07 6.30
CA ALA A 125 15.64 5.99 5.45
C ALA A 125 15.34 5.51 4.01
N PRO A 126 14.39 6.12 3.27
CA PRO A 126 13.90 5.62 2.00
C PRO A 126 15.02 5.50 0.96
N GLY A 127 15.00 4.44 0.14
CA GLY A 127 15.99 4.28 -0.94
C GLY A 127 17.42 4.01 -0.47
N THR A 128 17.62 3.62 0.80
CA THR A 128 18.93 3.27 1.36
C THR A 128 19.01 1.79 1.72
N ALA A 129 20.19 1.32 2.14
CA ALA A 129 20.35 -0.06 2.62
C ALA A 129 19.55 -0.36 3.91
N ASP A 130 19.15 0.67 4.66
CA ASP A 130 18.32 0.53 5.87
C ASP A 130 16.82 0.46 5.55
N ASP A 131 16.42 0.80 4.32
CA ASP A 131 15.05 0.67 3.84
C ASP A 131 14.70 -0.80 3.59
N PRO A 132 13.77 -1.40 4.36
CA PRO A 132 13.39 -2.79 4.18
C PRO A 132 12.68 -3.07 2.86
N ASP A 133 12.09 -2.04 2.25
CA ASP A 133 11.32 -2.12 1.02
C ASP A 133 12.14 -1.78 -0.21
N PHE A 134 13.38 -1.30 -0.04
CA PHE A 134 14.30 -1.01 -1.14
C PHE A 134 15.22 -2.19 -1.47
N PHE A 135 15.54 -2.35 -2.75
CA PHE A 135 16.46 -3.37 -3.21
C PHE A 135 17.76 -2.74 -3.71
N VAL A 136 18.70 -2.55 -2.79
CA VAL A 136 19.96 -1.83 -3.03
C VAL A 136 20.85 -2.47 -4.08
N ASP A 137 20.80 -3.79 -4.26
CA ASP A 137 21.68 -4.52 -5.17
C ASP A 137 21.36 -4.24 -6.65
N GLU A 138 20.07 -4.14 -6.99
CA GLU A 138 19.59 -3.90 -8.37
C GLU A 138 18.35 -2.96 -8.35
N PRO A 139 18.53 -1.68 -7.99
CA PRO A 139 17.44 -0.75 -7.64
C PRO A 139 16.57 -0.32 -8.83
N ASP A 140 16.91 -0.74 -10.04
CA ASP A 140 16.20 -0.50 -11.29
C ASP A 140 15.45 -1.76 -11.79
N ARG A 141 15.70 -2.94 -11.21
CA ARG A 141 15.17 -4.22 -11.72
C ARG A 141 13.93 -4.70 -10.97
N PHE A 142 12.80 -4.72 -11.69
CA PHE A 142 11.50 -5.07 -11.13
C PHE A 142 11.43 -6.48 -10.51
N TRP A 143 11.79 -7.53 -11.25
CA TRP A 143 11.54 -8.91 -10.82
C TRP A 143 12.39 -9.38 -9.62
N PRO A 144 13.72 -9.13 -9.57
CA PRO A 144 14.52 -9.43 -8.38
C PRO A 144 13.98 -8.72 -7.14
N TRP A 145 13.65 -7.43 -7.27
CA TRP A 145 13.11 -6.63 -6.18
C TRP A 145 11.75 -7.13 -5.72
N PHE A 146 10.79 -7.38 -6.62
CA PHE A 146 9.48 -7.93 -6.27
C PHE A 146 9.61 -9.24 -5.50
N ARG A 147 10.51 -10.13 -5.93
CA ARG A 147 10.78 -11.39 -5.23
C ARG A 147 11.31 -11.17 -3.82
N ALA A 148 12.29 -10.28 -3.65
CA ALA A 148 12.86 -9.95 -2.34
C ALA A 148 11.80 -9.36 -1.40
N PHE A 149 11.02 -8.39 -1.89
CA PHE A 149 9.91 -7.77 -1.18
C PHE A 149 8.85 -8.80 -0.77
N PHE A 150 8.37 -9.61 -1.72
CA PHE A 150 7.33 -10.60 -1.47
C PHE A 150 7.76 -11.62 -0.40
N LEU A 151 8.98 -12.16 -0.50
CA LEU A 151 9.50 -13.14 0.47
C LEU A 151 9.78 -12.52 1.86
N ARG A 152 10.04 -11.22 1.94
CA ARG A 152 10.19 -10.50 3.21
C ARG A 152 8.88 -10.45 3.99
N TYR A 153 7.75 -10.29 3.33
CA TYR A 153 6.45 -10.16 4.00
C TYR A 153 5.67 -11.48 4.04
N PHE A 154 5.62 -12.20 2.93
CA PHE A 154 4.90 -13.46 2.79
C PHE A 154 5.76 -14.65 3.25
N GLY A 155 5.81 -14.86 4.57
CA GLY A 155 6.58 -15.93 5.19
C GLY A 155 5.73 -17.14 5.62
N ARG A 156 6.36 -18.06 6.37
CA ARG A 156 5.73 -19.30 6.87
C ARG A 156 4.40 -19.10 7.61
N ARG A 157 4.26 -18.00 8.36
CA ARG A 157 3.01 -17.68 9.08
C ARG A 157 1.88 -17.32 8.12
N SER A 158 2.16 -16.55 7.08
CA SER A 158 1.19 -16.22 6.03
C SER A 158 0.80 -17.45 5.23
N ILE A 159 1.77 -18.32 4.91
CA ILE A 159 1.50 -19.62 4.27
C ILE A 159 0.54 -20.44 5.14
N LEU A 160 0.85 -20.63 6.42
CA LEU A 160 -0.02 -21.39 7.32
C LEU A 160 -1.42 -20.77 7.42
N PHE A 161 -1.50 -19.45 7.55
CA PHE A 161 -2.77 -18.73 7.62
C PHE A 161 -3.61 -18.95 6.36
N VAL A 162 -3.04 -18.68 5.18
CA VAL A 162 -3.74 -18.83 3.89
C VAL A 162 -4.14 -20.29 3.66
N CYS A 163 -3.25 -21.25 3.92
CA CYS A 163 -3.60 -22.67 3.82
C CYS A 163 -4.74 -23.06 4.75
N THR A 164 -4.78 -22.52 5.97
CA THR A 164 -5.87 -22.77 6.93
C THR A 164 -7.20 -22.19 6.40
N VAL A 165 -7.20 -20.94 5.91
CA VAL A 165 -8.39 -20.30 5.33
C VAL A 165 -8.89 -21.10 4.12
N VAL A 166 -8.01 -21.46 3.19
CA VAL A 166 -8.35 -22.24 2.00
C VAL A 166 -8.89 -23.63 2.38
N ALA A 167 -8.27 -24.31 3.35
CA ALA A 167 -8.74 -25.61 3.83
C ALA A 167 -10.14 -25.50 4.45
N VAL A 168 -10.40 -24.47 5.27
CA VAL A 168 -11.73 -24.22 5.82
C VAL A 168 -12.75 -23.94 4.72
N TYR A 169 -12.42 -23.08 3.75
CA TYR A 169 -13.32 -22.75 2.65
C TYR A 169 -13.74 -24.00 1.87
N ILE A 170 -12.78 -24.85 1.51
CA ILE A 170 -13.04 -26.02 0.66
C ILE A 170 -13.63 -27.18 1.47
N LEU A 171 -13.02 -27.54 2.61
CA LEU A 171 -13.34 -28.78 3.33
C LEU A 171 -14.50 -28.61 4.33
N VAL A 172 -14.71 -27.42 4.87
CA VAL A 172 -15.74 -27.16 5.88
C VAL A 172 -16.93 -26.43 5.27
N LEU A 173 -16.68 -25.42 4.44
CA LEU A 173 -17.72 -24.57 3.85
C LEU A 173 -18.14 -25.00 2.43
N GLY A 174 -17.44 -25.97 1.83
CA GLY A 174 -17.81 -26.54 0.53
C GLY A 174 -17.61 -25.59 -0.66
N ALA A 175 -16.71 -24.61 -0.56
CA ALA A 175 -16.42 -23.69 -1.66
C ALA A 175 -15.81 -24.42 -2.87
N PRO A 176 -16.27 -24.14 -4.10
CA PRO A 176 -15.63 -24.67 -5.30
C PRO A 176 -14.16 -24.24 -5.38
N VAL A 177 -13.26 -25.19 -5.63
CA VAL A 177 -11.81 -24.93 -5.73
C VAL A 177 -11.51 -23.82 -6.75
N LEU A 178 -12.18 -23.87 -7.91
CA LEU A 178 -12.04 -22.85 -8.95
C LEU A 178 -12.38 -21.45 -8.44
N ASN A 179 -13.45 -21.31 -7.67
CA ASN A 179 -13.87 -20.02 -7.13
C ASN A 179 -12.89 -19.49 -6.09
N VAL A 180 -12.34 -20.36 -5.23
CA VAL A 180 -11.29 -19.95 -4.28
C VAL A 180 -10.04 -19.46 -5.03
N VAL A 181 -9.64 -20.14 -6.10
CA VAL A 181 -8.51 -19.69 -6.92
C VAL A 181 -8.80 -18.34 -7.59
N LEU A 182 -9.95 -18.20 -8.25
CA LEU A 182 -10.29 -17.02 -9.03
C LEU A 182 -10.60 -15.79 -8.17
N PHE A 183 -11.29 -15.95 -7.05
CA PHE A 183 -11.82 -14.81 -6.28
C PHE A 183 -11.12 -14.57 -4.95
N TYR A 184 -10.24 -15.46 -4.50
CA TYR A 184 -9.38 -15.24 -3.33
C TYR A 184 -7.90 -15.25 -3.69
N GLY A 185 -7.38 -16.34 -4.27
CA GLY A 185 -5.95 -16.50 -4.53
C GLY A 185 -5.41 -15.51 -5.55
N LEU A 186 -5.99 -15.49 -6.75
CA LEU A 186 -5.54 -14.65 -7.85
C LEU A 186 -5.63 -13.14 -7.52
N PRO A 187 -6.75 -12.59 -7.00
CA PRO A 187 -6.84 -11.18 -6.65
C PRO A 187 -5.84 -10.78 -5.56
N SER A 188 -5.57 -11.66 -4.59
CA SER A 188 -4.57 -11.40 -3.54
C SER A 188 -3.17 -11.27 -4.14
N LEU A 189 -2.76 -12.20 -5.01
CA LEU A 189 -1.46 -12.13 -5.68
C LEU A 189 -1.34 -10.89 -6.58
N LEU A 190 -2.36 -10.59 -7.38
CA LEU A 190 -2.39 -9.41 -8.24
C LEU A 190 -2.34 -8.11 -7.42
N SER A 191 -3.03 -8.06 -6.28
CA SER A 191 -2.98 -6.88 -5.40
C SER A 191 -1.57 -6.65 -4.83
N SER A 192 -0.82 -7.72 -4.53
CA SER A 192 0.57 -7.61 -4.06
C SER A 192 1.49 -7.04 -5.14
N LEU A 193 1.30 -7.47 -6.40
CA LEU A 193 2.01 -6.92 -7.56
C LEU A 193 1.65 -5.45 -7.78
N GLN A 194 0.37 -5.09 -7.69
CA GLN A 194 -0.12 -3.74 -7.89
C GLN A 194 0.39 -2.77 -6.82
N LEU A 195 0.30 -3.17 -5.53
CA LEU A 195 0.85 -2.40 -4.41
C LEU A 195 2.36 -2.21 -4.56
N PHE A 196 3.10 -3.28 -4.84
CA PHE A 196 4.54 -3.20 -5.03
C PHE A 196 4.91 -2.28 -6.19
N TYR A 197 4.24 -2.42 -7.34
CA TYR A 197 4.56 -1.62 -8.52
C TYR A 197 4.31 -0.12 -8.27
N PHE A 198 3.12 0.25 -7.78
CA PHE A 198 2.75 1.66 -7.65
C PHE A 198 3.20 2.31 -6.33
N GLY A 199 3.40 1.53 -5.27
CA GLY A 199 3.71 2.02 -3.93
C GLY A 199 5.15 1.76 -3.48
N THR A 200 5.96 1.03 -4.26
CA THR A 200 7.34 0.71 -3.87
C THR A 200 8.29 0.87 -5.07
N PHE A 201 8.14 0.03 -6.10
CA PHE A 201 9.07 -0.01 -7.23
C PHE A 201 9.09 1.29 -8.02
N ARG A 202 7.95 1.69 -8.60
CA ARG A 202 7.88 2.87 -9.46
C ARG A 202 8.31 4.17 -8.76
N PRO A 203 7.87 4.47 -7.52
CA PRO A 203 8.27 5.72 -6.88
C PRO A 203 9.74 5.75 -6.42
N HIS A 204 10.35 4.60 -6.09
CA HIS A 204 11.68 4.53 -5.48
C HIS A 204 12.77 3.94 -6.37
N ARG A 205 12.45 3.41 -7.56
CA ARG A 205 13.48 2.89 -8.46
C ARG A 205 14.47 3.99 -8.84
N HIS A 206 15.73 3.62 -8.91
CA HIS A 206 16.75 4.53 -9.41
C HIS A 206 16.63 4.63 -10.93
N GLU A 207 16.72 5.86 -11.43
CA GLU A 207 16.67 6.21 -12.85
C GLU A 207 17.85 7.15 -13.14
N GLU A 208 18.02 7.60 -14.39
CA GLU A 208 19.06 8.57 -14.74
C GLU A 208 18.88 9.91 -14.02
N ASP A 209 17.62 10.33 -13.83
CA ASP A 209 17.28 11.54 -13.10
C ASP A 209 17.36 11.32 -11.58
N ASP A 210 18.03 12.20 -10.87
CA ASP A 210 18.10 12.19 -9.41
C ASP A 210 16.72 12.47 -8.76
N PHE A 211 16.58 12.08 -7.49
CA PHE A 211 15.42 12.47 -6.69
C PHE A 211 15.47 13.95 -6.32
N ILE A 212 14.29 14.56 -6.19
CA ILE A 212 14.17 16.00 -5.89
C ILE A 212 14.60 16.37 -4.46
N ASP A 213 14.57 15.40 -3.54
CA ASP A 213 15.00 15.54 -2.15
C ASP A 213 15.28 14.16 -1.50
N ALA A 214 15.59 14.19 -0.20
CA ALA A 214 15.96 13.01 0.58
C ALA A 214 14.81 12.03 0.86
N HIS A 215 13.57 12.31 0.42
CA HIS A 215 12.50 11.32 0.49
C HIS A 215 12.67 10.19 -0.53
N ASN A 216 13.57 10.36 -1.50
CA ASN A 216 13.90 9.35 -2.52
C ASN A 216 12.66 8.74 -3.19
N ALA A 217 11.64 9.56 -3.42
CA ALA A 217 10.34 9.17 -3.93
C ALA A 217 9.91 10.07 -5.09
N ARG A 218 9.20 9.51 -6.07
CA ARG A 218 8.57 10.25 -7.18
C ARG A 218 7.06 10.11 -7.15
N SER A 219 6.38 11.13 -7.66
CA SER A 219 4.93 11.13 -7.84
C SER A 219 4.51 10.93 -9.29
N ASN A 220 3.37 10.29 -9.48
CA ASN A 220 2.75 10.08 -10.78
C ASN A 220 2.00 11.34 -11.23
N GLU A 221 2.00 11.64 -12.53
CA GLU A 221 1.15 12.71 -13.11
C GLU A 221 -0.25 12.20 -13.51
N PHE A 222 -0.70 11.09 -12.94
CA PHE A 222 -2.00 10.51 -13.28
C PHE A 222 -3.14 11.45 -12.90
N GLY A 223 -4.19 11.48 -13.71
CA GLY A 223 -5.45 12.13 -13.33
C GLY A 223 -6.11 11.45 -12.12
N TYR A 224 -7.16 12.07 -11.59
CA TYR A 224 -7.85 11.59 -10.38
C TYR A 224 -8.33 10.13 -10.50
N ILE A 225 -9.00 9.77 -11.59
CA ILE A 225 -9.52 8.41 -11.79
C ILE A 225 -8.39 7.39 -11.94
N ALA A 226 -7.39 7.69 -12.77
CA ALA A 226 -6.28 6.79 -13.00
C ALA A 226 -5.46 6.53 -11.73
N SER A 227 -5.22 7.56 -10.92
CA SER A 227 -4.52 7.42 -9.63
C SER A 227 -5.34 6.63 -8.59
N LEU A 228 -6.67 6.79 -8.57
CA LEU A 228 -7.57 5.98 -7.75
C LEU A 228 -7.50 4.50 -8.13
N LEU A 229 -7.61 4.20 -9.43
CA LEU A 229 -7.60 2.83 -9.94
C LEU A 229 -6.23 2.17 -9.82
N SER A 230 -5.13 2.94 -9.89
CA SER A 230 -3.79 2.39 -9.80
C SER A 230 -3.44 1.94 -8.38
N CYS A 231 -3.70 2.78 -7.37
CA CYS A 231 -3.35 2.47 -5.98
C CYS A 231 -4.02 3.42 -4.99
N PHE A 232 -5.31 3.76 -5.12
CA PHE A 232 -5.97 4.70 -4.17
C PHE A 232 -5.19 6.02 -4.01
N HIS A 233 -4.72 6.59 -5.11
CA HIS A 233 -3.92 7.81 -5.15
C HIS A 233 -2.51 7.73 -4.53
N PHE A 234 -2.05 6.55 -4.09
CA PHE A 234 -0.70 6.35 -3.54
C PHE A 234 0.43 6.61 -4.53
N GLY A 235 0.09 6.75 -5.82
CA GLY A 235 0.99 7.23 -6.85
C GLY A 235 1.50 8.65 -6.62
N TYR A 236 0.81 9.48 -5.81
CA TYR A 236 1.36 10.75 -5.33
C TYR A 236 2.29 10.49 -4.12
N HIS A 237 3.35 9.72 -4.38
CA HIS A 237 4.16 9.07 -3.35
C HIS A 237 5.13 10.04 -2.67
N HIS A 238 5.64 11.04 -3.40
CA HIS A 238 6.45 12.09 -2.80
C HIS A 238 5.65 12.89 -1.76
N GLU A 239 4.42 13.27 -2.10
CA GLU A 239 3.51 13.94 -1.16
C GLU A 239 3.26 13.10 0.07
N HIS A 240 3.11 11.79 -0.11
CA HIS A 240 2.92 10.86 0.99
C HIS A 240 4.13 10.83 1.93
N HIS A 241 5.35 10.70 1.40
CA HIS A 241 6.58 10.73 2.21
C HIS A 241 6.79 12.06 2.92
N ALA A 242 6.49 13.16 2.25
CA ALA A 242 6.66 14.49 2.81
C ALA A 242 5.60 14.85 3.86
N GLU A 243 4.38 14.33 3.73
CA GLU A 243 3.24 14.60 4.63
C GLU A 243 2.44 13.33 4.96
N PRO A 244 3.02 12.40 5.74
CA PRO A 244 2.43 11.07 5.99
C PRO A 244 1.11 11.10 6.76
N TRP A 245 0.73 12.24 7.35
CA TRP A 245 -0.57 12.44 8.00
C TRP A 245 -1.71 12.70 7.01
N VAL A 246 -1.41 12.98 5.74
CA VAL A 246 -2.41 13.14 4.68
C VAL A 246 -2.91 11.75 4.27
N PRO A 247 -4.22 11.46 4.44
CA PRO A 247 -4.77 10.17 4.07
C PRO A 247 -4.83 10.03 2.54
N TRP A 248 -4.97 8.79 2.05
CA TRP A 248 -4.91 8.48 0.62
C TRP A 248 -5.83 9.35 -0.26
N TRP A 249 -7.05 9.63 0.21
CA TRP A 249 -8.05 10.45 -0.51
C TRP A 249 -7.70 11.95 -0.54
N GLY A 250 -6.78 12.39 0.32
CA GLY A 250 -6.28 13.76 0.38
C GLY A 250 -5.10 14.03 -0.54
N LEU A 251 -4.31 13.00 -0.89
CA LEU A 251 -3.06 13.12 -1.66
C LEU A 251 -3.21 13.89 -2.99
N PRO A 252 -4.24 13.66 -3.84
CA PRO A 252 -4.35 14.38 -5.11
C PRO A 252 -4.46 15.90 -4.92
N SER A 253 -5.12 16.34 -3.84
CA SER A 253 -5.23 17.77 -3.54
C SER A 253 -3.95 18.35 -2.97
N GLN A 254 -3.15 17.55 -2.25
CA GLN A 254 -1.84 17.95 -1.75
C GLN A 254 -0.87 18.19 -2.90
N TRP A 255 -0.83 17.26 -3.85
CA TRP A 255 -0.02 17.39 -5.06
C TRP A 255 -0.35 18.67 -5.82
N ARG A 256 -1.65 18.95 -6.07
CA ARG A 256 -2.07 20.18 -6.76
C ARG A 256 -1.63 21.46 -6.05
N GLN A 257 -1.71 21.52 -4.72
CA GLN A 257 -1.28 22.70 -3.96
C GLN A 257 0.22 22.95 -4.09
N ARG A 258 1.03 21.89 -4.13
CA ARG A 258 2.48 21.99 -4.33
C ARG A 258 2.85 22.45 -5.73
N GLN A 259 2.13 22.02 -6.76
CA GLN A 259 2.36 22.47 -8.13
C GLN A 259 2.04 23.97 -8.35
N THR A 260 1.22 24.56 -7.48
CA THR A 260 0.81 25.98 -7.56
C THR A 260 1.62 26.90 -6.65
N SER A 261 2.52 26.36 -5.82
CA SER A 261 3.33 27.11 -4.85
C SER A 261 4.72 27.38 -5.39
#